data_AF-D2I8X4-F1
#
_entry.id   AF-D2I8X4-F1
#
_cell.length_a   1.000
_cell.length_b   1.000
_cell.length_c   1.000
_cell.angle_alpha   90.00
_cell.angle_beta   90.00
_cell.angle_gamma   90.00
#
_symmetry.space_group_name_H-M   'P 1'
#
loop_
_entity.id
_entity.type
_entity.pdbx_description
1 polymer ?
#
loop_
_entity_poly.entity_id
_entity_poly.type
_entity_poly.pdbx_seq_one_letter_code
_entity_poly.pdbx_strand_id
1 'polypeptide(L)'
;FSTTYKRMYEDLCRKDWECYSRNGILYLLGRNDRIKPRPERFQECSDPFDVIFTCEEGVYDRVVQELCAREQVTFQPVHVVNVDIADTLEDATVGAFIICELCQSLQQADDVDSLDQLLLAAEEKTGKSFLHTVCFY
;
A
#
# COMPACT_ATOMS: atom_id res chain seq x y z
N PHE A 1 5.88 -13.57 8.65
CA PHE A 1 6.60 -12.50 7.93
C PHE A 1 7.88 -12.14 8.70
N SER A 2 8.65 -13.13 9.15
CA SER A 2 9.81 -12.92 10.03
C SER A 2 11.15 -12.83 9.27
N THR A 3 11.18 -13.28 8.01
CA THR A 3 12.36 -13.29 7.15
C THR A 3 12.70 -11.90 6.65
N THR A 4 13.97 -11.49 6.74
CA THR A 4 14.47 -10.20 6.25
C THR A 4 14.68 -10.18 4.74
N TYR A 5 14.63 -9.00 4.12
CA TYR A 5 14.90 -8.85 2.68
C TYR A 5 16.32 -9.29 2.34
N LYS A 6 17.32 -8.95 3.18
CA LYS A 6 18.69 -9.48 3.07
C LYS A 6 18.74 -11.02 2.99
N ARG A 7 18.01 -11.72 3.87
CA ARG A 7 17.99 -13.20 3.86
C ARG A 7 17.32 -13.76 2.61
N MET A 8 16.24 -13.12 2.13
CA MET A 8 15.61 -13.50 0.86
C MET A 8 16.57 -13.30 -0.31
N TYR A 9 17.28 -12.18 -0.34
CA TYR A 9 18.26 -11.86 -1.38
C TYR A 9 19.37 -12.91 -1.44
N GLU A 10 19.98 -13.24 -0.30
CA GLU A 10 21.04 -14.25 -0.22
C GLU A 10 20.55 -15.65 -0.64
N ASP A 11 19.32 -16.02 -0.28
CA ASP A 11 18.72 -17.30 -0.67
C ASP A 11 18.49 -17.40 -2.18
N LEU A 12 17.93 -16.36 -2.80
CA LEU A 12 17.70 -16.33 -4.25
C LEU A 12 19.00 -16.27 -5.05
N CYS A 13 20.00 -15.51 -4.58
CA CYS A 13 21.34 -15.50 -5.17
C CYS A 13 21.99 -16.88 -5.19
N ARG A 14 21.80 -17.68 -4.13
CA ARG A 14 22.32 -19.06 -4.06
C ARG A 14 21.57 -20.03 -4.98
N LYS A 15 20.28 -19.80 -5.19
CA LYS A 15 19.43 -20.66 -6.02
C LYS A 15 19.69 -20.47 -7.51
N ASP A 16 19.57 -19.23 -7.99
CA ASP A 16 19.80 -18.90 -9.41
C ASP A 16 19.96 -17.39 -9.58
N TRP A 17 21.20 -16.90 -9.40
CA TRP A 17 21.50 -15.48 -9.51
C TRP A 17 21.13 -14.88 -10.88
N GLU A 18 21.35 -15.62 -11.97
CA GLU A 18 21.15 -15.08 -13.32
C GLU A 18 19.65 -14.88 -13.61
N CYS A 19 18.83 -15.87 -13.26
CA CYS A 19 17.39 -15.81 -13.41
C CYS A 19 16.79 -14.65 -12.58
N TYR A 20 17.13 -14.55 -11.30
CA TYR A 20 16.55 -13.54 -10.40
C TYR A 20 17.15 -12.14 -10.56
N SER A 21 18.32 -12.02 -11.20
CA SER A 21 18.82 -10.74 -11.69
C SER A 21 18.03 -10.28 -12.91
N ARG A 22 17.79 -11.19 -13.88
CA ARG A 22 17.13 -10.88 -15.15
C ARG A 22 15.67 -10.46 -14.96
N ASN A 23 14.95 -11.08 -14.02
CA ASN A 23 13.56 -10.71 -13.72
C ASN A 23 13.41 -9.54 -12.72
N GLY A 24 14.52 -8.97 -12.24
CA GLY A 24 14.51 -7.79 -11.38
C GLY A 24 14.19 -8.03 -9.89
N ILE A 25 13.93 -9.27 -9.46
CA ILE A 25 13.59 -9.56 -8.05
C ILE A 25 14.76 -9.21 -7.11
N LEU A 26 16.00 -9.51 -7.50
CA LEU A 26 17.17 -9.16 -6.67
C LEU A 26 17.30 -7.65 -6.50
N TYR A 27 17.01 -6.87 -7.54
CA TYR A 27 16.97 -5.41 -7.45
C TYR A 27 15.87 -4.93 -6.49
N LEU A 28 14.66 -5.49 -6.59
CA LEU A 28 13.55 -5.18 -5.69
C LEU A 28 13.88 -5.47 -4.22
N LEU A 29 14.48 -6.64 -3.93
CA LEU A 29 14.87 -7.01 -2.59
C LEU A 29 15.95 -6.06 -2.04
N GLY A 30 16.94 -5.70 -2.86
CA GLY A 30 17.98 -4.74 -2.48
C GLY A 30 17.41 -3.33 -2.23
N ARG A 31 16.41 -2.90 -3.01
CA ARG A 31 15.68 -1.64 -2.76
C ARG A 31 14.92 -1.70 -1.44
N ASN A 32 14.17 -2.77 -1.19
CA ASN A 32 13.34 -2.90 0.01
C ASN A 32 14.17 -2.97 1.29
N ASP A 33 15.32 -3.64 1.27
CA ASP A 33 16.26 -3.74 2.41
C ASP A 33 16.81 -2.38 2.86
N ARG A 34 16.91 -1.41 1.94
CA ARG A 34 17.30 -0.02 2.25
C ARG A 34 16.20 0.78 2.94
N ILE A 35 14.93 0.37 2.79
CA ILE A 35 13.77 1.05 3.34
C ILE A 35 13.44 0.50 4.72
N LYS A 36 13.36 -0.83 4.85
CA LYS A 36 13.05 -1.52 6.11
C LYS A 36 13.60 -2.95 6.12
N PRO A 37 13.82 -3.59 7.29
CA PRO A 37 14.52 -4.87 7.35
C PRO A 37 13.71 -6.07 6.83
N ARG A 38 12.38 -6.03 6.92
CA ARG A 38 11.50 -7.17 6.55
C ARG A 38 10.10 -6.69 6.15
N PRO A 39 9.34 -7.48 5.37
CA PRO A 39 7.92 -7.24 5.17
C PRO A 39 7.15 -7.41 6.48
N GLU A 40 6.01 -6.74 6.60
CA GLU A 40 5.16 -6.73 7.79
C GLU A 40 3.74 -7.12 7.39
N ARG A 41 3.01 -7.79 8.30
CA ARG A 41 1.60 -8.12 8.11
C ARG A 41 0.76 -7.02 8.74
N PHE A 42 -0.21 -6.53 7.98
CA PHE A 42 -1.14 -5.52 8.48
C PHE A 42 -1.93 -6.01 9.70
N GLN A 43 -2.34 -7.28 9.71
CA GLN A 43 -3.08 -7.90 10.82
C GLN A 43 -2.28 -7.93 12.13
N GLU A 44 -0.95 -7.87 12.05
CA GLU A 44 -0.05 -7.85 13.21
C GLU A 44 0.33 -6.40 13.62
N CYS A 45 -0.14 -5.38 12.88
CA CYS A 45 0.11 -3.97 13.14
C CYS A 45 -1.04 -3.33 13.91
N SER A 46 -0.71 -2.58 14.97
CA SER A 46 -1.67 -1.82 15.79
C SER A 46 -1.50 -0.31 15.69
N ASP A 47 -0.67 0.17 14.77
CA ASP A 47 -0.42 1.61 14.61
C ASP A 47 -1.65 2.30 14.01
N PRO A 48 -2.01 3.49 14.51
CA PRO A 48 -3.07 4.30 13.93
C PRO A 48 -2.58 5.03 12.67
N PHE A 49 -3.46 5.14 11.67
CA PHE A 49 -3.25 5.86 10.42
C PHE A 49 -4.46 6.74 10.10
N ASP A 50 -4.25 7.89 9.46
CA ASP A 50 -5.36 8.72 8.98
C ASP A 50 -5.95 8.15 7.67
N VAL A 51 -5.07 7.65 6.79
CA VAL A 51 -5.43 7.07 5.49
C VAL A 51 -4.60 5.81 5.22
N ILE A 52 -5.24 4.76 4.73
CA ILE A 52 -4.64 3.50 4.29
C ILE A 52 -4.92 3.31 2.81
N PHE A 53 -3.87 3.21 1.99
CA PHE A 53 -3.98 2.86 0.58
C PHE A 53 -3.76 1.36 0.36
N THR A 54 -4.65 0.73 -0.40
CA THR A 54 -4.51 -0.65 -0.88
C THR A 54 -4.28 -0.68 -2.39
N CYS A 55 -3.54 -1.69 -2.87
CA CYS A 55 -3.12 -1.76 -4.27
C CYS A 55 -3.96 -2.73 -5.12
N GLU A 56 -4.88 -3.48 -4.52
CA GLU A 56 -5.79 -4.40 -5.19
C GLU A 56 -7.05 -4.60 -4.33
N GLU A 57 -8.19 -4.88 -4.97
CA GLU A 57 -9.48 -5.06 -4.28
C GLU A 57 -9.46 -6.21 -3.26
N GLY A 58 -8.76 -7.31 -3.57
CA GLY A 58 -8.61 -8.43 -2.62
C GLY A 58 -7.83 -8.07 -1.35
N VAL A 59 -6.94 -7.08 -1.40
CA VAL A 59 -6.25 -6.54 -0.22
C VAL A 59 -7.13 -5.55 0.51
N TYR A 60 -7.87 -4.71 -0.22
CA TYR A 60 -8.88 -3.82 0.34
C TYR A 60 -9.86 -4.55 1.24
N ASP A 61 -10.50 -5.61 0.74
CA ASP A 61 -11.47 -6.41 1.49
C ASP A 61 -10.86 -6.98 2.77
N ARG A 62 -9.62 -7.47 2.70
CA ARG A 62 -8.91 -8.03 3.87
C ARG A 62 -8.57 -6.97 4.91
N VAL A 63 -8.20 -5.76 4.48
CA VAL A 63 -7.92 -4.64 5.38
C VAL A 63 -9.19 -4.18 6.07
N VAL A 64 -10.28 -3.99 5.33
CA VAL A 64 -11.58 -3.59 5.88
C VAL A 64 -12.10 -4.66 6.84
N GLN A 65 -12.05 -5.95 6.46
CA GLN A 65 -12.46 -7.05 7.33
C GLN A 65 -11.65 -7.09 8.63
N GLU A 66 -10.33 -6.90 8.56
CA GLU A 66 -9.46 -6.87 9.72
C GLU A 66 -9.80 -5.70 10.65
N LEU A 67 -10.00 -4.50 10.11
CA LEU A 67 -10.38 -3.31 10.90
C LEU A 67 -11.76 -3.48 11.54
N CYS A 68 -12.74 -4.04 10.82
CA CYS A 68 -14.07 -4.31 11.36
C CYS A 68 -14.09 -5.44 12.41
N ALA A 69 -13.15 -6.38 12.35
CA ALA A 69 -13.04 -7.48 13.31
C ALA A 69 -12.39 -7.05 14.63
N ARG A 70 -11.61 -5.95 14.62
CA ARG A 70 -11.00 -5.38 15.82
C ARG A 70 -12.05 -4.69 16.70
N GLU A 71 -11.84 -4.73 18.00
CA GLU A 71 -12.65 -3.96 18.94
C GLU A 71 -12.31 -2.47 18.80
N GLN A 72 -13.33 -1.64 18.62
CA GLN A 72 -13.18 -0.20 18.45
C GLN A 72 -12.99 0.45 19.82
N VAL A 73 -11.79 0.96 20.08
CA VAL A 73 -11.42 1.53 21.38
C VAL A 73 -11.41 3.05 21.35
N THR A 74 -10.87 3.64 20.29
CA THR A 74 -10.70 5.09 20.20
C THR A 74 -11.82 5.76 19.42
N PHE A 75 -12.54 5.00 18.58
CA PHE A 75 -13.52 5.50 17.62
C PHE A 75 -12.93 6.57 16.67
N GLN A 76 -11.61 6.56 16.48
CA GLN A 76 -10.95 7.44 15.54
C GLN A 76 -11.18 6.91 14.11
N PRO A 77 -11.67 7.75 13.17
CA PRO A 77 -11.87 7.32 11.79
C PRO A 77 -10.52 7.08 11.09
N VAL A 78 -10.51 6.09 10.18
CA VAL A 78 -9.43 5.84 9.23
C VAL A 78 -10.03 5.62 7.86
N HIS A 79 -9.52 6.35 6.86
CA HIS A 79 -9.98 6.24 5.48
C HIS A 79 -9.21 5.11 4.79
N VAL A 80 -9.91 4.13 4.22
CA VAL A 80 -9.31 3.06 3.43
C VAL A 80 -9.64 3.32 1.97
N VAL A 81 -8.62 3.46 1.13
CA VAL A 81 -8.75 3.75 -0.29
C VAL A 81 -8.07 2.68 -1.12
N ASN A 82 -8.78 2.10 -2.08
CA ASN A 82 -8.19 1.18 -3.05
C ASN A 82 -7.79 1.89 -4.33
N VAL A 83 -6.53 1.70 -4.74
CA VAL A 83 -6.00 2.06 -6.04
C VAL A 83 -5.63 0.77 -6.76
N ASP A 84 -6.38 0.38 -7.79
CA ASP A 84 -6.10 -0.86 -8.51
C ASP A 84 -4.80 -0.72 -9.34
N ILE A 85 -3.80 -1.54 -8.98
CA ILE A 85 -2.45 -1.53 -9.52
C ILE A 85 -2.08 -2.98 -9.85
N ALA A 86 -1.86 -3.26 -11.14
CA ALA A 86 -1.39 -4.57 -11.56
C ALA A 86 -0.01 -4.90 -10.95
N ASP A 87 0.21 -6.18 -10.64
CA ASP A 87 1.46 -6.67 -10.02
C ASP A 87 2.62 -6.76 -11.04
N THR A 88 2.98 -5.61 -11.60
CA THR A 88 4.12 -5.42 -12.49
C THR A 88 4.99 -4.26 -11.99
N LEU A 89 6.28 -4.26 -12.36
CA LEU A 89 7.19 -3.18 -11.97
C LEU A 89 6.78 -1.81 -12.53
N GLU A 90 6.26 -1.81 -13.75
CA GLU A 90 5.85 -0.59 -14.47
C GLU A 90 4.59 -0.02 -13.82
N ASP A 91 3.56 -0.84 -13.64
CA ASP A 91 2.30 -0.42 -13.02
C ASP A 91 2.49 -0.03 -11.55
N ALA A 92 3.34 -0.73 -10.80
CA ALA A 92 3.68 -0.36 -9.42
C ALA A 92 4.32 1.04 -9.34
N THR A 93 5.13 1.41 -10.34
CA THR A 93 5.76 2.73 -10.40
C THR A 93 4.74 3.82 -10.70
N VAL A 94 3.85 3.59 -11.68
CA VAL A 94 2.76 4.52 -12.02
C VAL A 94 1.79 4.66 -10.85
N GLY A 95 1.39 3.55 -10.23
CA GLY A 95 0.53 3.53 -9.05
C GLY A 95 1.13 4.28 -7.86
N ALA A 96 2.44 4.12 -7.62
CA ALA A 96 3.12 4.88 -6.58
C ALA A 96 3.08 6.40 -6.81
N PHE A 97 3.17 6.86 -8.07
CA PHE A 97 3.01 8.29 -8.39
C PHE A 97 1.58 8.78 -8.16
N ILE A 98 0.57 7.98 -8.53
CA ILE A 98 -0.84 8.32 -8.27
C ILE A 98 -1.10 8.46 -6.77
N ILE A 99 -0.65 7.48 -5.97
CA ILE A 99 -0.79 7.52 -4.50
C ILE A 99 -0.04 8.74 -3.93
N CYS A 100 1.17 9.03 -4.42
CA CYS A 100 1.93 10.19 -3.98
C CYS A 100 1.20 11.51 -4.27
N GLU A 101 0.60 11.65 -5.46
CA GLU A 101 -0.19 12.82 -5.82
C GLU A 101 -1.42 12.96 -4.91
N LEU A 102 -2.16 11.87 -4.67
CA LEU A 102 -3.30 11.87 -3.75
C LEU A 102 -2.90 12.30 -2.33
N CYS A 103 -1.80 11.75 -1.80
CA CYS A 103 -1.28 12.16 -0.49
C CYS A 103 -0.90 13.65 -0.45
N GLN A 104 -0.31 14.18 -1.52
CA GLN A 104 0.05 15.60 -1.60
C GLN A 104 -1.20 16.49 -1.66
N SER A 105 -2.23 16.09 -2.41
CA SER A 105 -3.51 16.80 -2.46
C SER A 105 -4.22 16.76 -1.11
N LEU A 106 -4.20 15.63 -0.41
CA LEU A 106 -4.75 15.49 0.94
C LEU A 106 -4.03 16.37 1.95
N GLN A 107 -2.70 16.46 1.86
CA GLN A 107 -1.92 17.32 2.74
C GLN A 107 -2.16 18.82 2.50
N GLN A 108 -2.60 19.20 1.29
CA GLN A 108 -2.97 20.57 0.95
C GLN A 108 -4.42 20.90 1.28
N ALA A 109 -5.29 19.89 1.37
CA ALA A 109 -6.62 20.05 1.89
C ALA A 109 -6.55 20.24 3.41
N ASP A 110 -7.20 21.27 3.93
CA ASP A 110 -7.25 21.51 5.38
C ASP A 110 -8.07 20.44 6.12
N ASP A 111 -8.84 19.63 5.40
CA ASP A 111 -9.77 18.63 5.95
C ASP A 111 -9.75 17.32 5.15
N VAL A 112 -9.55 16.20 5.87
CA VAL A 112 -9.56 14.83 5.32
C VAL A 112 -10.98 14.43 4.87
N ASP A 113 -12.03 15.06 5.41
CA ASP A 113 -13.40 14.85 4.96
C ASP A 113 -13.63 15.29 3.50
N SER A 114 -12.69 16.02 2.91
CA SER A 114 -12.68 16.37 1.48
C SER A 114 -12.14 15.27 0.56
N LEU A 115 -11.76 14.10 1.11
CA LEU A 115 -11.17 13.00 0.36
C LEU A 115 -12.07 12.54 -0.81
N ASP A 116 -13.39 12.49 -0.65
CA ASP A 116 -14.32 12.09 -1.72
C ASP A 116 -14.19 13.00 -2.95
N GLN A 117 -14.07 14.31 -2.75
CA GLN A 117 -13.91 15.28 -3.84
C GLN A 117 -12.55 15.13 -4.52
N LEU A 118 -11.50 14.86 -3.74
CA LEU A 118 -10.15 14.63 -4.26
C LEU A 118 -10.08 13.34 -5.08
N LEU A 119 -10.74 12.28 -4.61
CA LEU A 119 -10.83 11.02 -5.34
C LEU A 119 -11.56 11.23 -6.67
N LEU A 120 -12.73 11.88 -6.67
CA LEU A 120 -13.46 12.21 -7.91
C LEU A 120 -12.60 13.00 -8.90
N ALA A 121 -11.88 14.03 -8.45
CA ALA A 121 -10.99 14.79 -9.30
C ALA A 121 -9.83 13.94 -9.85
N ALA A 122 -9.31 13.01 -9.04
CA ALA A 122 -8.31 12.05 -9.49
C ALA A 122 -8.87 11.01 -10.46
N GLU A 123 -10.12 10.57 -10.31
CA GLU A 123 -10.78 9.65 -11.25
C GLU A 123 -10.92 10.31 -12.62
N GLU A 124 -11.37 11.58 -12.66
CA GLU A 124 -11.48 12.36 -13.90
C GLU A 124 -10.12 12.54 -14.59
N LYS A 125 -9.06 12.77 -13.81
CA LYS A 125 -7.70 12.99 -14.33
C LYS A 125 -7.01 11.71 -14.80
N THR A 126 -7.16 10.63 -14.04
CA THR A 126 -6.41 9.38 -14.25
C THR A 126 -7.19 8.34 -15.06
N GLY A 127 -8.52 8.47 -15.12
CA GLY A 127 -9.42 7.48 -15.71
C GLY A 127 -9.53 6.18 -14.90
N LYS A 128 -8.99 6.14 -13.68
CA LYS A 128 -9.11 5.01 -12.75
C LYS A 128 -10.26 5.22 -11.79
N SER A 129 -10.86 4.13 -11.32
CA SER A 129 -11.83 4.15 -10.22
C SER A 129 -11.15 3.87 -8.89
N PHE A 130 -11.56 4.58 -7.83
CA PHE A 130 -11.09 4.35 -6.47
C PHE A 130 -12.21 3.81 -5.60
N LEU A 131 -11.95 2.75 -4.83
CA LEU A 131 -12.86 2.35 -3.76
C LEU A 131 -12.50 3.11 -2.51
N HIS A 132 -13.49 3.53 -1.73
CA HIS A 132 -13.26 4.23 -0.48
C HIS A 132 -14.28 3.81 0.57
N THR A 133 -13.79 3.60 1.78
CA THR A 133 -14.61 3.40 2.97
C THR A 133 -13.94 4.02 4.19
N VAL A 134 -14.71 4.22 5.25
CA VAL A 134 -14.21 4.70 6.54
C VAL A 134 -14.38 3.57 7.55
N CYS A 135 -13.29 3.18 8.19
CA CYS A 135 -13.28 2.28 9.34
C CYS A 135 -12.96 3.06 10.61
N PHE A 136 -13.04 2.39 11.77
CA PHE A 136 -12.79 3.01 13.07
C PHE A 136 -11.84 2.14 13.89
N TYR A 137 -10.90 2.78 14.59
CA TYR A 137 -10.02 2.15 15.58
C TYR A 137 -10.68 1.99 16.95
#